data_AF-A0A7J9YZR8-F1
#
_entry.id   AF-A0A7J9YZR8-F1
#
_cell.length_a   1.000
_cell.length_b   1.000
_cell.length_c   1.000
_cell.angle_alpha   90.00
_cell.angle_beta   90.00
_cell.angle_gamma   90.00
#
_symmetry.space_group_name_H-M   'P 1'
#
loop_
_entity.id
_entity.type
_entity.pdbx_description
1 polymer ?
#
loop_
_entity_poly.entity_id
_entity_poly.type
_entity_poly.pdbx_seq_one_letter_code
_entity_poly.pdbx_strand_id
1 'polypeptide(L)'
;MSEYATSSPEFISAVDALPETFATRLDDESLYVVRTAFQAGEWGEGLEELVVRLAHRESVVTSAERDQLAALYGTAGLSADLLDELTIEDVSRGFPP
;
A
#
# COMPACT_ATOMS: atom_id res chain seq x y z
N MET A 1 23.44 -22.79 0.97
CA MET A 1 22.34 -22.23 1.78
C MET A 1 21.78 -21.08 0.98
N SER A 2 20.87 -21.38 0.04
CA SER A 2 20.26 -20.38 -0.83
C SER A 2 19.39 -19.46 0.01
N GLU A 3 19.58 -18.17 -0.18
CA GLU A 3 18.95 -17.08 0.52
C GLU A 3 17.43 -17.12 0.33
N TYR A 4 16.73 -17.71 1.29
CA TYR A 4 15.33 -17.38 1.55
C TYR A 4 15.32 -15.95 2.12
N ALA A 5 15.54 -14.94 1.28
CA ALA A 5 15.00 -13.61 1.51
C ALA A 5 13.47 -13.69 1.34
N THR A 6 12.85 -14.58 2.10
CA THR A 6 11.42 -14.85 2.07
C THR A 6 10.85 -13.98 3.16
N SER A 7 10.38 -12.80 2.73
CA SER A 7 9.39 -11.97 3.41
C SER A 7 9.44 -12.08 4.92
N SER A 8 10.23 -11.21 5.55
CA SER A 8 10.28 -11.07 7.00
C SER A 8 8.86 -11.06 7.58
N PRO A 9 8.63 -11.65 8.76
CA PRO A 9 7.30 -11.67 9.38
C PRO A 9 6.71 -10.27 9.56
N GLU A 10 7.57 -9.26 9.69
CA GLU A 10 7.18 -7.84 9.72
C GLU A 10 6.63 -7.35 8.38
N PHE A 11 7.20 -7.78 7.25
CA PHE A 11 6.67 -7.46 5.92
C PHE A 11 5.31 -8.10 5.72
N ILE A 12 5.18 -9.39 6.03
CA ILE A 12 3.92 -10.13 5.90
C ILE A 12 2.83 -9.48 6.76
N SER A 13 3.15 -9.14 8.02
CA SER A 13 2.19 -8.45 8.89
C SER A 13 1.83 -7.05 8.38
N ALA A 14 2.79 -6.34 7.76
CA ALA A 14 2.53 -5.02 7.23
C ALA A 14 1.61 -5.05 6.00
N VAL A 15 1.86 -5.95 5.05
CA VAL A 15 1.01 -6.08 3.86
C VAL A 15 -0.38 -6.61 4.18
N ASP A 16 -0.52 -7.53 5.15
CA ASP A 16 -1.83 -8.07 5.57
C ASP A 16 -2.72 -7.01 6.24
N ALA A 17 -2.11 -6.01 6.89
CA ALA A 17 -2.82 -4.89 7.52
C ALA A 17 -3.21 -3.75 6.55
N LEU A 18 -2.64 -3.71 5.34
CA LEU A 18 -2.90 -2.63 4.37
C LEU A 18 -4.38 -2.52 3.96
N PRO A 19 -5.09 -3.61 3.59
CA PRO A 19 -6.48 -3.50 3.16
C PRO A 19 -7.37 -2.88 4.22
N GLU A 20 -7.13 -3.22 5.49
CA GLU A 20 -7.90 -2.64 6.61
C GLU A 20 -7.55 -1.17 6.82
N THR A 21 -6.28 -0.80 6.69
CA THR A 21 -5.81 0.59 6.78
C THR A 21 -6.48 1.49 5.73
N PHE A 22 -6.69 0.97 4.52
CA PHE A 22 -7.30 1.71 3.41
C PHE A 22 -8.79 1.39 3.19
N ALA A 23 -9.42 0.57 4.04
CA ALA A 23 -10.79 0.07 3.82
C ALA A 23 -11.83 1.19 3.69
N THR A 24 -11.64 2.31 4.38
CA THR A 24 -12.55 3.46 4.32
C THR A 24 -12.40 4.30 3.05
N ARG A 25 -11.32 4.11 2.30
CA ARG A 25 -10.99 4.84 1.07
C ARG A 25 -11.26 4.02 -0.20
N LEU A 26 -11.36 2.70 -0.05
CA LEU A 26 -11.73 1.75 -1.10
C LEU A 26 -13.24 1.48 -1.07
N ASP A 27 -13.82 1.12 -2.22
CA ASP A 27 -15.13 0.45 -2.23
C ASP A 27 -15.00 -1.04 -1.88
N ASP A 28 -16.13 -1.67 -1.54
CA ASP A 28 -16.18 -3.07 -1.11
C ASP A 28 -15.60 -4.05 -2.13
N GLU A 29 -15.76 -3.77 -3.43
CA GLU A 29 -15.20 -4.61 -4.50
C GLU A 29 -13.67 -4.50 -4.53
N SER A 30 -13.16 -3.28 -4.54
CA SER A 30 -11.72 -3.00 -4.53
C SER A 30 -11.05 -3.57 -3.28
N LEU A 31 -11.68 -3.42 -2.12
CA LEU A 31 -11.20 -4.01 -0.87
C LEU A 31 -11.19 -5.55 -0.93
N TYR A 32 -12.21 -6.17 -1.53
CA TYR A 32 -12.26 -7.62 -1.70
C TYR A 32 -11.14 -8.14 -2.60
N VAL A 33 -10.89 -7.48 -3.73
CA VAL A 33 -9.81 -7.87 -4.67
C VAL A 33 -8.45 -7.79 -3.98
N VAL A 34 -8.15 -6.65 -3.35
CA VAL A 34 -6.87 -6.41 -2.67
C VAL A 34 -6.66 -7.43 -1.53
N ARG A 35 -7.69 -7.72 -0.72
CA ARG A 35 -7.61 -8.75 0.33
C ARG A 35 -7.32 -10.13 -0.24
N THR A 36 -7.97 -10.48 -1.34
CA THR A 36 -7.80 -11.81 -1.96
C THR A 36 -6.37 -12.00 -2.46
N ALA A 37 -5.78 -10.99 -3.10
CA ALA A 37 -4.39 -11.03 -3.56
C ALA A 37 -3.40 -11.22 -2.39
N PHE A 38 -3.56 -10.46 -1.29
CA PHE A 38 -2.68 -10.62 -0.13
C PHE A 38 -2.83 -11.99 0.55
N GLN A 39 -4.05 -12.51 0.66
CA GLN A 39 -4.30 -13.85 1.22
C GLN A 39 -3.75 -14.97 0.33
N ALA A 40 -3.69 -14.77 -0.98
CA ALA A 40 -3.08 -15.69 -1.93
C ALA A 40 -1.54 -15.66 -1.90
N GLY A 41 -0.93 -14.73 -1.17
CA GLY A 41 0.51 -14.51 -1.17
C GLY A 41 1.01 -13.73 -2.40
N GLU A 42 0.09 -13.18 -3.20
CA GLU A 42 0.38 -12.37 -4.37
C GLU A 42 0.62 -10.92 -3.95
N TRP A 43 1.59 -10.72 -3.05
CA TRP A 43 1.81 -9.43 -2.40
C TRP A 43 2.18 -8.31 -3.37
N GLY A 44 2.87 -8.63 -4.46
CA GLY A 44 3.21 -7.63 -5.47
C GLY A 44 1.98 -7.13 -6.21
N GLU A 45 1.15 -8.06 -6.69
CA GLU A 45 -0.12 -7.74 -7.35
C GLU A 45 -1.09 -7.04 -6.40
N GLY A 46 -1.16 -7.47 -5.14
CA GLY A 46 -1.99 -6.81 -4.12
C GLY A 46 -1.56 -5.37 -3.82
N LEU A 47 -0.25 -5.09 -3.80
CA LEU A 47 0.29 -3.74 -3.63
C LEU A 47 -0.02 -2.85 -4.85
N GLU A 48 0.19 -3.36 -6.06
CA GLU A 48 -0.12 -2.65 -7.30
C GLU A 48 -1.61 -2.34 -7.42
N GLU A 49 -2.46 -3.34 -7.19
CA GLU A 49 -3.92 -3.18 -7.24
C GLU A 49 -4.39 -2.17 -6.18
N LEU A 50 -3.85 -2.22 -4.96
CA LEU A 50 -4.16 -1.24 -3.92
C LEU A 50 -3.88 0.20 -4.39
N VAL A 51 -2.68 0.43 -4.93
CA VAL A 51 -2.27 1.77 -5.39
C VAL A 51 -3.11 2.24 -6.58
N VAL A 52 -3.35 1.36 -7.56
CA VAL A 52 -4.19 1.67 -8.73
C VAL A 52 -5.61 2.04 -8.29
N ARG A 53 -6.20 1.29 -7.34
CA ARG A 53 -7.55 1.58 -6.84
C ARG A 53 -7.60 2.89 -6.05
N LEU A 54 -6.59 3.18 -5.24
CA LEU A 54 -6.48 4.45 -4.54
C LEU A 54 -6.35 5.63 -5.50
N ALA A 55 -5.49 5.51 -6.53
CA ALA A 55 -5.29 6.52 -7.57
C ALA A 55 -6.56 6.75 -8.39
N HIS A 56 -7.21 5.68 -8.86
CA HIS A 56 -8.44 5.76 -9.65
C HIS A 56 -9.61 6.40 -8.89
N ARG A 57 -9.64 6.27 -7.56
CA ARG A 57 -10.64 6.92 -6.70
C ARG A 57 -10.24 8.31 -6.24
N GLU A 58 -9.11 8.84 -6.70
CA GLU A 58 -8.54 10.11 -6.23
C GLU A 58 -8.44 10.15 -4.69
N SER A 59 -8.18 9.00 -4.08
CA SER A 59 -8.10 8.87 -2.64
C SER A 59 -6.90 9.63 -2.13
N VAL A 60 -7.15 10.56 -1.22
CA VAL A 60 -6.09 11.32 -0.58
C VAL A 60 -5.36 10.42 0.42
N VAL A 61 -4.06 10.26 0.20
CA VAL A 61 -3.14 9.58 1.11
C VAL A 61 -2.21 10.62 1.75
N THR A 62 -1.75 10.35 2.96
CA THR A 62 -0.74 11.19 3.61
C THR A 62 0.65 10.90 3.07
N SER A 63 1.59 11.83 3.26
CA SER A 63 3.01 11.60 2.94
C SER A 63 3.57 10.35 3.66
N ALA A 64 3.20 10.14 4.92
CA ALA A 64 3.60 8.98 5.69
C ALA A 64 3.05 7.66 5.12
N GLU A 65 1.80 7.64 4.65
CA GLU A 65 1.21 6.47 3.99
C GLU A 65 1.90 6.17 2.66
N ARG A 66 2.25 7.20 1.87
CA ARG A 66 3.04 7.03 0.65
C ARG A 66 4.42 6.45 0.95
N ASP A 67 5.12 6.98 1.95
CA ASP A 67 6.45 6.49 2.33
C ASP A 67 6.41 5.04 2.82
N GLN A 68 5.35 4.67 3.55
CA GLN A 68 5.12 3.28 3.97
C GLN A 68 4.91 2.37 2.76
N LEU A 69 4.09 2.77 1.78
CA LEU A 69 3.89 2.02 0.54
C LEU A 69 5.21 1.90 -0.25
N ALA A 70 6.01 2.96 -0.33
CA ALA A 70 7.31 2.95 -1.00
C ALA A 70 8.30 1.95 -0.36
N ALA A 71 8.33 1.87 0.98
CA ALA A 71 9.15 0.90 1.69
C ALA A 71 8.71 -0.55 1.40
N LEU A 72 7.41 -0.80 1.30
CA LEU A 72 6.85 -2.11 0.97
C LEU A 72 7.14 -2.50 -0.49
N TYR A 73 7.02 -1.57 -1.43
CA TYR A 73 7.44 -1.75 -2.83
C TYR A 73 8.92 -2.09 -2.93
N GLY A 74 9.79 -1.35 -2.23
CA GLY A 74 11.22 -1.63 -2.20
C GLY A 74 11.54 -3.02 -1.62
N THR A 75 10.81 -3.46 -0.60
CA THR A 75 10.95 -4.80 -0.01
C THR A 75 10.47 -5.90 -0.95
N ALA A 76 9.40 -5.64 -1.72
CA ALA A 76 8.87 -6.54 -2.73
C ALA A 76 9.66 -6.52 -4.06
N GLY A 77 10.66 -5.63 -4.20
CA GLY A 77 11.43 -5.46 -5.43
C GLY A 77 10.65 -4.82 -6.58
N LEU A 78 9.59 -4.07 -6.28
CA LEU A 78 8.72 -3.39 -7.25
C LEU A 78 9.16 -1.95 -7.48
N SER A 79 8.77 -1.39 -8.63
CA SER A 79 9.02 0.02 -8.93
C SER A 79 7.97 0.93 -8.28
N ALA A 80 8.42 2.00 -7.64
CA ALA A 80 7.56 2.96 -6.95
C ALA A 80 6.87 3.97 -7.88
N ASP A 81 6.99 3.84 -9.21
CA ASP A 81 6.42 4.77 -10.18
C ASP A 81 4.90 4.94 -10.03
N LEU A 82 4.19 3.87 -9.66
CA LEU A 82 2.73 3.92 -9.42
C LEU A 82 2.37 4.82 -8.23
N LEU A 83 3.29 5.03 -7.28
CA LEU A 83 3.04 5.89 -6.13
C LEU A 83 3.03 7.39 -6.49
N ASP A 84 3.58 7.76 -7.65
CA ASP A 84 3.49 9.14 -8.16
C ASP A 84 2.09 9.50 -8.66
N GLU A 85 1.22 8.52 -8.92
CA GLU A 85 -0.18 8.76 -9.30
C GLU A 85 -1.09 9.04 -8.08
N LEU A 86 -0.60 8.84 -6.85
CA LEU A 86 -1.38 9.07 -5.65
C LEU A 86 -1.52 10.56 -5.33
N THR A 87 -2.73 10.96 -4.94
CA THR A 87 -2.98 12.32 -4.44
C THR A 87 -2.53 12.41 -2.98
N ILE A 88 -1.58 13.30 -2.69
CA ILE A 88 -0.95 13.39 -1.36
C ILE A 88 -1.42 14.63 -0.61
N GLU A 89 -1.93 14.41 0.59
CA GLU A 89 -2.09 15.43 1.63
C GLU A 89 -0.81 15.55 2.45
N ASP A 90 -0.23 16.75 2.42
CA ASP A 90 0.82 17.11 3.36
C ASP A 90 0.18 17.54 4.69
N VAL A 91 0.18 16.65 5.68
CA VAL A 91 -0.29 16.95 7.04
C VAL A 91 0.75 17.79 7.83
N SER A 92 1.58 18.60 7.17
CA SER A 92 2.62 19.41 7.84
C SER A 92 2.14 20.78 8.33
N ARG A 93 0.82 21.06 8.40
CA ARG A 93 0.33 22.33 8.98
C ARG A 93 -0.87 22.18 9.91
N GLY A 94 -0.63 21.59 11.07
CA GLY A 94 -1.25 22.05 12.31
C GLY A 94 -0.39 23.13 12.97
N PHE A 95 -0.44 24.38 12.48
CA PHE A 95 0.14 25.54 13.19
C PHE A 95 -1.02 26.44 13.63
N PRO A 96 -1.40 26.48 14.92
CA PRO A 96 -2.32 27.50 15.40
C PRO A 96 -1.61 28.88 15.46
N PRO A 97 -2.36 30.00 15.35
CA PRO A 97 -1.82 31.36 15.36
C PRO A 97 -1.16 31.75 16.69
#